data_AF-A0A9P4XUF8-F1
#
_entry.id   AF-A0A9P4XUF8-F1
#
_cell.length_a   1.000
_cell.length_b   1.000
_cell.length_c   1.000
_cell.angle_alpha   90.00
_cell.angle_beta   90.00
_cell.angle_gamma   90.00
#
_symmetry.space_group_name_H-M   'P 1'
#
loop_
_entity.id
_entity.type
_entity.pdbx_description
1 polymer ?
#
loop_
_entity_poly.entity_id
_entity_poly.type
_entity_poly.pdbx_seq_one_letter_code
_entity_poly.pdbx_strand_id
1 'polypeptide(L)'
;IYNVWRSRDNRKGRHALALTPSADARGVLAGEGTKFTNTWSATMAGIGRMALRYPVWDVSYDVATIFTLGSIVWVINGFFVLLPTTFAGESTWGGGISAVVGATIFEVGSILLMLEAVNENRSECFGWALEHSAEDLKLTLTRDKDGCRHHHAQKTRWLGNGSGNDGGGGDDSQADGDAAPDQGRRMWTWWPSWYELRTHYFRDIGFLACLSQMIGATVFWISGFTGLPQILDVLSLPATNGIYWLPQVVGGTGFIVSSWLFMLETQKKWYIPAPNVLGWHIGFWNLIGAIGFTLCGAFGFASSNEACELAGIWSTFIGSWAFLIGSVVQWYESLDKYPI
;
A
#
# COMPACT_ATOMS: atom_id res chain seq x y z
N ILE A 1 -8.13 25.57 10.01
CA ILE A 1 -7.71 24.17 9.73
C ILE A 1 -8.66 23.66 8.67
N TYR A 2 -8.18 23.12 7.56
CA TYR A 2 -9.03 22.52 6.54
C TYR A 2 -8.52 21.12 6.19
N ASN A 3 -9.43 20.17 6.02
CA ASN A 3 -9.10 18.80 5.65
C ASN A 3 -8.66 18.76 4.17
N VAL A 4 -7.57 18.05 3.86
CA VAL A 4 -7.15 17.83 2.47
C VAL A 4 -7.67 16.48 2.04
N TRP A 5 -8.76 16.48 1.27
CA TRP A 5 -9.27 15.24 0.71
C TRP A 5 -8.37 14.74 -0.43
N ARG A 6 -7.95 13.48 -0.35
CA ARG A 6 -7.26 12.73 -1.41
C ARG A 6 -7.83 11.32 -1.48
N SER A 7 -7.86 10.73 -2.67
CA SER A 7 -8.29 9.33 -2.85
C SER A 7 -7.43 8.37 -2.00
N ARG A 8 -6.10 8.59 -1.93
CA ARG A 8 -5.20 7.82 -1.05
C ARG A 8 -5.60 7.86 0.42
N ASP A 9 -5.91 9.05 0.90
CA ASP A 9 -6.24 9.32 2.31
C ASP A 9 -7.51 8.55 2.69
N ASN A 10 -8.51 8.57 1.79
CA ASN A 10 -9.72 7.78 1.96
C ASN A 10 -9.47 6.25 1.97
N ARG A 11 -8.68 5.75 1.00
CA ARG A 11 -8.34 4.32 0.88
C ARG A 11 -7.50 3.79 2.04
N LYS A 12 -6.57 4.60 2.55
CA LYS A 12 -5.68 4.26 3.68
C LYS A 12 -6.31 4.53 5.05
N GLY A 13 -7.53 5.06 5.09
CA GLY A 13 -8.19 5.48 6.31
C GLY A 13 -7.45 6.57 7.09
N ARG A 14 -6.74 7.44 6.37
CA ARG A 14 -5.95 8.56 6.91
C ARG A 14 -6.61 9.86 6.52
N HIS A 15 -6.77 10.79 7.45
CA HIS A 15 -7.33 12.10 7.14
C HIS A 15 -6.32 13.16 7.57
N ALA A 16 -5.50 13.61 6.61
CA ALA A 16 -4.49 14.62 6.87
C ALA A 16 -5.17 16.00 7.08
N LEU A 17 -4.77 16.69 8.14
CA LEU A 17 -5.26 18.03 8.47
C LEU A 17 -4.26 19.08 7.96
N ALA A 18 -4.69 19.99 7.08
CA ALA A 18 -3.86 21.12 6.66
C ALA A 18 -4.24 22.39 7.42
N LEU A 19 -3.22 23.15 7.81
CA LEU A 19 -3.38 24.40 8.53
C LEU A 19 -3.08 25.57 7.60
N THR A 20 -3.98 26.56 7.56
CA THR A 20 -3.69 27.84 6.92
C THR A 20 -2.61 28.54 7.75
N PRO A 21 -1.49 28.97 7.15
CA PRO A 21 -0.37 29.54 7.90
C PRO A 21 -0.70 30.99 8.34
N SER A 22 -1.45 31.15 9.42
CA SER A 22 -1.40 32.38 10.23
C SER A 22 -0.37 32.19 11.35
N ALA A 23 0.38 33.26 11.68
CA ALA A 23 1.39 33.21 12.74
C ALA A 23 0.80 32.75 14.09
N ASP A 24 -0.48 33.04 14.33
CA ASP A 24 -1.23 32.62 15.52
C ASP A 24 -1.50 31.11 15.57
N ALA A 25 -1.75 30.46 14.43
CA ALA A 25 -2.05 29.02 14.40
C ALA A 25 -0.85 28.14 14.83
N ARG A 26 0.38 28.57 14.50
CA ARG A 26 1.60 27.86 14.95
C ARG A 26 1.86 28.04 16.45
N GLY A 27 1.54 29.22 17.00
CA GLY A 27 1.68 29.50 18.43
C GLY A 27 0.67 28.74 19.29
N VAL A 28 -0.58 28.66 18.85
CA VAL A 28 -1.67 27.94 19.55
C VAL A 28 -1.40 26.43 19.61
N LEU A 29 -0.96 25.81 18.51
CA LEU A 29 -0.68 24.37 18.46
C LEU A 29 0.59 23.97 19.25
N ALA A 30 1.60 24.83 19.27
CA ALA A 30 2.76 24.65 20.14
C ALA A 30 2.37 24.71 21.63
N GLY A 31 1.35 25.50 21.97
CA GLY A 31 0.76 25.57 23.32
C GLY A 31 -0.10 24.35 23.70
N GLU A 32 -0.75 23.70 22.73
CA GLU A 32 -1.58 22.49 22.92
C GLU A 32 -0.80 21.17 22.83
N GLY A 33 0.51 21.22 22.54
CA GLY A 33 1.36 20.02 22.47
C GLY A 33 1.19 19.18 21.20
N THR A 34 0.51 19.69 20.18
CA THR A 34 0.39 19.04 18.86
C THR A 34 1.68 19.21 18.08
N LYS A 35 2.39 18.11 17.83
CA LYS A 35 3.69 18.10 17.13
C LYS A 35 3.49 17.79 15.66
N PHE A 36 4.07 18.62 14.80
CA PHE A 36 4.18 18.31 13.38
C PHE A 36 4.93 16.99 13.16
N THR A 37 4.42 16.19 12.23
CA THR A 37 4.97 14.86 11.92
C THR A 37 6.36 14.89 11.28
N ASN A 38 6.78 16.06 10.77
CA ASN A 38 8.11 16.31 10.22
C ASN A 38 9.19 16.63 11.28
N THR A 39 8.84 16.62 12.58
CA THR A 39 9.84 16.82 13.64
C THR A 39 10.60 15.53 13.96
N TRP A 40 11.89 15.64 14.27
CA TRP A 40 12.74 14.50 14.65
C TRP A 40 12.11 13.63 15.75
N SER A 41 11.52 14.26 16.77
CA SER A 41 10.87 13.53 17.86
C SER A 41 9.66 12.71 17.40
N ALA A 42 8.88 13.23 16.45
CA ALA A 42 7.73 12.53 15.87
C ALA A 42 8.19 11.39 14.93
N THR A 43 9.25 11.62 14.15
CA THR A 43 9.87 10.59 13.30
C THR A 43 10.40 9.43 14.14
N MET A 44 11.15 9.71 15.21
CA MET A 44 11.66 8.67 16.11
C MET A 44 10.54 7.92 16.83
N ALA A 45 9.46 8.62 17.22
CA ALA A 45 8.27 7.97 17.76
C ALA A 45 7.56 7.08 16.71
N GLY A 46 7.54 7.49 15.44
CA GLY A 46 7.07 6.68 14.31
C GLY A 46 7.90 5.41 14.11
N ILE A 47 9.23 5.53 14.13
CA ILE A 47 10.15 4.38 14.05
C ILE A 47 9.94 3.46 15.26
N GLY A 48 9.80 4.02 16.47
CA GLY A 48 9.47 3.25 17.66
C GLY A 48 8.15 2.49 17.52
N ARG A 49 7.14 3.06 16.86
CA ARG A 49 5.87 2.35 16.56
C ARG A 49 6.08 1.15 15.64
N MET A 50 7.00 1.19 14.68
CA MET A 50 7.30 0.04 13.80
C MET A 50 7.80 -1.18 14.59
N ALA A 51 8.52 -0.96 15.69
CA ALA A 51 9.03 -2.03 16.54
C ALA A 51 8.07 -2.46 17.65
N LEU A 52 7.10 -1.62 18.02
CA LEU A 52 6.27 -1.83 19.22
C LEU A 52 4.79 -2.08 18.92
N ARG A 53 4.33 -1.84 17.69
CA ARG A 53 2.90 -1.87 17.36
C ARG A 53 2.63 -2.71 16.11
N TYR A 54 1.83 -3.75 16.29
CA TYR A 54 1.47 -4.72 15.26
C TYR A 54 -0.06 -4.79 15.09
N PRO A 55 -0.70 -3.78 14.47
CA PRO A 55 -2.15 -3.77 14.28
C PRO A 55 -2.53 -4.74 13.15
N VAL A 56 -2.47 -6.05 13.36
CA VAL A 56 -2.78 -7.08 12.34
C VAL A 56 -4.26 -7.12 11.88
N TRP A 57 -5.10 -6.26 12.45
CA TRP A 57 -6.48 -6.02 11.99
C TRP A 57 -6.56 -4.89 10.96
N ASP A 58 -5.46 -4.20 10.73
CA ASP A 58 -5.30 -3.13 9.77
C ASP A 58 -4.74 -3.68 8.45
N VAL A 59 -5.61 -3.88 7.47
CA VAL A 59 -5.26 -4.28 6.09
C VAL A 59 -4.17 -3.38 5.48
N SER A 60 -4.11 -2.08 5.79
CA SER A 60 -3.06 -1.21 5.26
C SER A 60 -1.70 -1.55 5.86
N TYR A 61 -1.68 -1.93 7.14
CA TYR A 61 -0.52 -2.47 7.84
C TYR A 61 -0.14 -3.85 7.31
N ASP A 62 -1.12 -4.74 7.08
CA ASP A 62 -0.87 -6.09 6.55
C ASP A 62 -0.28 -6.03 5.14
N VAL A 63 -0.85 -5.20 4.26
CA VAL A 63 -0.31 -4.90 2.93
C VAL A 63 1.15 -4.43 3.03
N ALA A 64 1.41 -3.44 3.89
CA ALA A 64 2.77 -2.89 4.03
C ALA A 64 3.77 -3.94 4.55
N THR A 65 3.34 -4.75 5.51
CA THR A 65 4.17 -5.80 6.11
C THR A 65 4.48 -6.91 5.11
N ILE A 66 3.47 -7.39 4.37
CA ILE A 66 3.66 -8.45 3.36
C ILE A 66 4.58 -7.98 2.23
N PHE A 67 4.38 -6.77 1.69
CA PHE A 67 5.30 -6.24 0.68
C PHE A 67 6.72 -6.07 1.22
N THR A 68 6.88 -5.66 2.48
CA THR A 68 8.21 -5.54 3.12
C THR A 68 8.89 -6.91 3.22
N LEU A 69 8.17 -7.94 3.70
CA LEU A 69 8.68 -9.31 3.78
C LEU A 69 9.06 -9.85 2.39
N GLY A 70 8.21 -9.61 1.39
CA GLY A 70 8.51 -10.00 0.01
C GLY A 70 9.76 -9.28 -0.52
N SER A 71 9.92 -7.98 -0.24
CA SER A 71 11.09 -7.22 -0.66
C SER A 71 12.37 -7.70 0.00
N ILE A 72 12.32 -8.12 1.26
CA ILE A 72 13.46 -8.76 1.94
C ILE A 72 13.85 -10.05 1.21
N VAL A 73 12.88 -10.89 0.84
CA VAL A 73 13.15 -12.11 0.05
C VAL A 73 13.77 -11.78 -1.31
N TRP A 74 13.30 -10.72 -1.98
CA TRP A 74 13.90 -10.26 -3.24
C TRP A 74 15.31 -9.68 -3.07
N VAL A 75 15.62 -9.01 -1.96
CA VAL A 75 17.00 -8.59 -1.67
C VAL A 75 17.90 -9.79 -1.45
N ILE A 76 17.43 -10.81 -0.73
CA ILE A 76 18.15 -12.09 -0.57
C ILE A 76 18.36 -12.76 -1.94
N ASN A 77 17.33 -12.80 -2.78
CA ASN A 77 17.43 -13.28 -4.16
C ASN A 77 18.50 -12.51 -4.95
N GLY A 78 18.48 -11.18 -4.86
CA GLY A 78 19.46 -10.28 -5.46
C GLY A 78 20.90 -10.64 -5.05
N PHE A 79 21.12 -11.01 -3.79
CA PHE A 79 22.43 -11.49 -3.34
C PHE A 79 22.79 -12.86 -3.92
N PHE A 80 21.85 -13.80 -4.00
CA PHE A 80 22.10 -15.12 -4.61
C PHE A 80 22.50 -15.03 -6.08
N VAL A 81 21.97 -14.05 -6.83
CA VAL A 81 22.30 -13.87 -8.25
C VAL A 81 23.50 -12.95 -8.48
N LEU A 82 23.79 -12.02 -7.56
CA LEU A 82 24.91 -11.06 -7.71
C LEU A 82 26.23 -11.57 -7.16
N LEU A 83 26.21 -12.26 -6.01
CA LEU A 83 27.45 -12.65 -5.32
C LEU A 83 27.98 -13.98 -5.85
N PRO A 84 29.31 -14.14 -5.93
CA PRO A 84 29.91 -15.42 -6.25
C PRO A 84 29.51 -16.45 -5.20
N THR A 85 29.05 -17.61 -5.66
CA THR A 85 28.56 -18.68 -4.80
C THR A 85 29.71 -19.38 -4.09
N THR A 86 29.47 -19.75 -2.84
CA THR A 86 30.42 -20.54 -2.04
C THR A 86 30.18 -22.04 -2.19
N PHE A 87 28.96 -22.43 -2.59
CA PHE A 87 28.57 -23.81 -2.83
C PHE A 87 28.02 -24.02 -4.25
N ALA A 88 28.27 -25.19 -4.82
CA ALA A 88 27.73 -25.57 -6.12
C ALA A 88 26.19 -25.56 -6.10
N GLY A 89 25.57 -24.82 -7.03
CA GLY A 89 24.13 -24.72 -7.17
C GLY A 89 23.44 -23.71 -6.25
N GLU A 90 24.18 -22.95 -5.43
CA GLU A 90 23.62 -21.94 -4.53
C GLU A 90 22.89 -20.81 -5.28
N SER A 91 23.45 -20.30 -6.37
CA SER A 91 22.80 -19.25 -7.18
C SER A 91 21.58 -19.78 -7.93
N THR A 92 21.67 -21.01 -8.43
CA THR A 92 20.60 -21.66 -9.19
C THR A 92 19.40 -22.00 -8.30
N TRP A 93 19.62 -22.71 -7.20
CA TRP A 93 18.56 -23.10 -6.27
C TRP A 93 18.14 -21.97 -5.34
N GLY A 94 19.11 -21.24 -4.78
CA GLY A 94 18.84 -20.07 -3.94
C GLY A 94 18.10 -19.00 -4.73
N GLY A 95 18.54 -18.70 -5.96
CA GLY A 95 17.86 -17.80 -6.87
C GLY A 95 16.44 -18.28 -7.22
N GLY A 96 16.29 -19.50 -7.75
CA GLY A 96 14.98 -20.02 -8.16
C GLY A 96 13.97 -20.13 -7.00
N ILE A 97 14.38 -20.65 -5.84
CA ILE A 97 13.50 -20.80 -4.67
C ILE A 97 13.11 -19.44 -4.10
N SER A 98 14.07 -18.53 -3.91
CA SER A 98 13.75 -17.20 -3.39
C SER A 98 12.88 -16.40 -4.36
N ALA A 99 13.04 -16.59 -5.68
CA ALA A 99 12.19 -15.96 -6.68
C ALA A 99 10.73 -16.43 -6.58
N VAL A 100 10.47 -17.74 -6.50
CA VAL A 100 9.08 -18.24 -6.37
C VAL A 100 8.45 -17.83 -5.05
N VAL A 101 9.22 -17.85 -3.94
CA VAL A 101 8.75 -17.41 -2.62
C VAL A 101 8.43 -15.91 -2.65
N GLY A 102 9.35 -15.08 -3.16
CA GLY A 102 9.18 -13.64 -3.28
C GLY A 102 7.97 -13.28 -4.14
N ALA A 103 7.83 -13.92 -5.30
CA ALA A 103 6.69 -13.72 -6.20
C ALA A 103 5.36 -14.10 -5.54
N THR A 104 5.32 -15.22 -4.79
CA THR A 104 4.11 -15.66 -4.07
C THR A 104 3.70 -14.69 -2.97
N ILE A 105 4.68 -14.16 -2.22
CA ILE A 105 4.41 -13.15 -1.18
C ILE A 105 3.84 -11.87 -1.81
N PHE A 106 4.39 -11.44 -2.96
CA PHE A 106 3.88 -10.28 -3.70
C PHE A 106 2.47 -10.49 -4.26
N GLU A 107 2.14 -11.71 -4.70
CA GLU A 107 0.78 -12.06 -5.14
C GLU A 107 -0.22 -11.93 -3.99
N VAL A 108 0.09 -12.53 -2.83
CA VAL A 108 -0.75 -12.40 -1.62
C VAL A 108 -0.88 -10.95 -1.19
N GLY A 109 0.21 -10.18 -1.23
CA GLY A 109 0.20 -8.75 -0.94
C GLY A 109 -0.70 -7.96 -1.91
N SER A 110 -0.73 -8.34 -3.18
CA SER A 110 -1.57 -7.72 -4.20
C SER A 110 -3.06 -8.04 -3.99
N ILE A 111 -3.39 -9.24 -3.50
CA ILE A 111 -4.74 -9.60 -3.04
C ILE A 111 -5.19 -8.71 -1.89
N LEU A 112 -4.37 -8.55 -0.85
CA LEU A 112 -4.69 -7.66 0.26
C LEU A 112 -4.81 -6.20 -0.19
N LEU A 113 -3.98 -5.77 -1.13
CA LEU A 113 -4.02 -4.43 -1.70
C LEU A 113 -5.34 -4.16 -2.44
N MET A 114 -5.87 -5.16 -3.16
CA MET A 114 -7.20 -5.06 -3.76
C MET A 114 -8.32 -5.03 -2.72
N LEU A 115 -8.22 -5.82 -1.65
CA LEU A 115 -9.18 -5.79 -0.55
C LEU A 115 -9.17 -4.42 0.15
N GLU A 116 -8.00 -3.80 0.33
CA GLU A 116 -7.89 -2.43 0.83
C GLU A 116 -8.61 -1.43 -0.08
N ALA A 117 -8.41 -1.52 -1.40
CA ALA A 117 -9.05 -0.62 -2.36
C ALA A 117 -10.58 -0.77 -2.42
N VAL A 118 -11.09 -1.99 -2.28
CA VAL A 118 -12.54 -2.25 -2.30
C VAL A 118 -13.21 -1.81 -0.99
N ASN A 119 -12.49 -1.88 0.13
CA ASN A 119 -13.02 -1.53 1.45
C ASN A 119 -12.76 -0.08 1.87
N GLU A 120 -12.43 0.80 0.92
CA GLU A 120 -12.43 2.25 1.18
C GLU A 120 -13.82 2.71 1.67
N ASN A 121 -13.88 3.41 2.81
CA ASN A 121 -15.17 3.91 3.30
C ASN A 121 -15.57 5.14 2.46
N ARG A 122 -16.77 5.12 1.90
CA ARG A 122 -17.30 6.25 1.13
C ARG A 122 -18.09 7.13 2.11
N SER A 123 -17.66 8.38 2.27
CA SER A 123 -18.41 9.51 2.88
C SER A 123 -18.62 9.62 4.41
N GLU A 124 -18.46 8.60 5.25
CA GLU A 124 -18.78 8.79 6.70
C GLU A 124 -17.76 9.67 7.48
N CYS A 125 -16.53 9.85 6.99
CA CYS A 125 -15.58 10.81 7.59
C CYS A 125 -15.71 12.23 7.04
N PHE A 126 -16.51 12.44 5.98
CA PHE A 126 -16.68 13.75 5.33
C PHE A 126 -17.58 14.67 6.15
N GLY A 127 -18.60 14.12 6.83
CA GLY A 127 -19.46 14.86 7.77
C GLY A 127 -18.77 15.15 9.11
N TRP A 128 -18.01 14.19 9.63
CA TRP A 128 -17.39 14.25 10.96
C TRP A 128 -16.46 15.47 11.21
N ALA A 129 -15.67 15.89 10.21
CA ALA A 129 -14.78 17.04 10.35
C ALA A 129 -15.46 18.39 10.02
N LEU A 130 -16.52 18.39 9.22
CA LEU A 130 -17.24 19.60 8.82
C LEU A 130 -18.19 20.05 9.93
N GLU A 131 -18.83 19.10 10.61
CA GLU A 131 -19.88 19.35 11.60
C GLU A 131 -19.32 19.95 12.92
N HIS A 132 -18.11 19.59 13.32
CA HIS A 132 -17.43 20.20 14.48
C HIS A 132 -16.63 21.48 14.17
N SER A 133 -16.65 21.95 12.92
CA SER A 133 -16.07 23.25 12.55
C SER A 133 -17.09 24.40 12.62
N ALA A 134 -18.38 24.06 12.65
CA ALA A 134 -19.48 24.99 12.46
C ALA A 134 -20.23 25.37 13.75
N GLU A 135 -19.89 24.79 14.90
CA GLU A 135 -20.43 25.20 16.20
C GLU A 135 -19.31 25.74 17.10
N ASP A 136 -19.28 27.06 17.19
CA ASP A 136 -18.62 27.89 18.20
C ASP A 136 -17.11 27.74 18.45
N LEU A 137 -16.35 28.70 17.92
CA LEU A 137 -15.38 29.52 18.67
C LEU A 137 -14.79 28.90 19.98
N LYS A 138 -14.05 27.78 19.88
CA LYS A 138 -12.96 27.30 20.77
C LYS A 138 -12.54 25.90 20.32
N LEU A 139 -11.56 25.83 19.41
CA LEU A 139 -11.13 24.58 18.78
C LEU A 139 -10.33 23.70 19.76
N THR A 140 -10.97 22.72 20.39
CA THR A 140 -10.30 21.51 20.87
C THR A 140 -10.63 20.38 19.89
N LEU A 141 -9.63 19.96 19.10
CA LEU A 141 -9.78 18.82 18.19
C LEU A 141 -9.84 17.52 19.00
N THR A 142 -11.04 17.08 19.39
CA THR A 142 -11.22 15.78 20.01
C THR A 142 -11.43 14.70 18.96
N ARG A 143 -10.59 13.67 19.00
CA ARG A 143 -10.74 12.45 18.19
C ARG A 143 -12.02 11.72 18.61
N ASP A 144 -13.01 11.69 17.73
CA ASP A 144 -14.11 10.75 17.88
C ASP A 144 -13.63 9.36 17.46
N LYS A 145 -13.77 8.41 18.37
CA LYS A 145 -13.42 7.01 18.11
C LYS A 145 -14.60 6.24 17.52
N ASP A 146 -15.82 6.77 17.60
CA ASP A 146 -17.05 6.04 17.37
C ASP A 146 -17.65 6.32 15.98
N GLY A 147 -17.40 7.52 15.41
CA GLY A 147 -17.79 7.87 14.03
C GLY A 147 -16.84 7.35 12.93
N CYS A 148 -15.59 6.99 13.24
CA CYS A 148 -14.61 6.56 12.25
C CYS A 148 -14.58 5.03 12.09
N ARG A 149 -15.29 4.50 11.08
CA ARG A 149 -15.45 3.04 10.84
C ARG A 149 -14.42 2.41 9.89
N HIS A 150 -13.23 2.99 9.77
CA HIS A 150 -12.13 2.34 9.05
C HIS A 150 -11.72 1.04 9.75
N HIS A 151 -11.22 0.06 9.01
CA HIS A 151 -10.88 -1.28 9.51
C HIS A 151 -9.84 -1.27 10.65
N HIS A 152 -9.09 -0.18 10.82
CA HIS A 152 -8.17 0.03 11.93
C HIS A 152 -8.84 0.26 13.30
N ALA A 153 -10.11 0.68 13.30
CA ALA A 153 -10.87 1.02 14.51
C ALA A 153 -11.63 -0.19 15.09
N GLN A 154 -12.00 -1.17 14.26
CA GLN A 154 -12.81 -2.32 14.67
C GLN A 154 -11.95 -3.50 15.16
N LYS A 155 -11.49 -3.45 16.41
CA LYS A 155 -10.65 -4.51 17.03
C LYS A 155 -11.36 -5.86 17.28
N THR A 156 -12.69 -5.91 17.27
CA THR A 156 -13.46 -7.03 17.84
C THR A 156 -14.53 -7.64 16.93
N ARG A 157 -14.74 -7.14 15.70
CA ARG A 157 -15.88 -7.60 14.87
C ARG A 157 -15.60 -8.75 13.91
N TRP A 158 -14.37 -9.27 13.89
CA TRP A 158 -13.98 -10.41 13.04
C TRP A 158 -14.58 -11.76 13.48
N LEU A 159 -15.20 -11.85 14.68
CA LEU A 159 -15.73 -13.10 15.25
C LEU A 159 -17.24 -13.09 15.55
N GLY A 160 -18.00 -12.09 15.09
CA GLY A 160 -19.43 -11.99 15.40
C GLY A 160 -20.33 -12.55 14.31
N ASN A 161 -20.69 -13.83 14.41
CA ASN A 161 -21.85 -14.41 13.72
C ASN A 161 -23.13 -13.70 14.19
N GLY A 162 -24.13 -13.59 13.32
CA GLY A 162 -25.27 -12.68 13.50
C GLY A 162 -26.21 -12.93 14.69
N SER A 163 -27.16 -11.98 14.80
CA SER A 163 -28.37 -12.00 15.65
C SER A 163 -28.18 -11.70 17.15
N GLY A 164 -28.93 -10.69 17.63
CA GLY A 164 -29.44 -10.68 19.00
C GLY A 164 -29.11 -9.43 19.82
N ASN A 165 -30.02 -8.45 19.73
CA ASN A 165 -30.64 -7.76 20.87
C ASN A 165 -29.87 -7.75 22.21
N ASP A 166 -29.32 -6.59 22.58
CA ASP A 166 -29.18 -6.20 23.99
C ASP A 166 -29.76 -4.79 24.17
N GLY A 167 -30.98 -4.78 24.70
CA GLY A 167 -31.63 -3.61 25.25
C GLY A 167 -31.40 -3.50 26.76
N GLY A 168 -31.53 -2.28 27.25
CA GLY A 168 -31.50 -1.87 28.66
C GLY A 168 -30.30 -0.96 28.91
N GLY A 169 -30.41 0.34 29.11
CA GLY A 169 -31.46 1.22 29.63
C GLY A 169 -30.72 2.21 30.55
N GLY A 170 -30.94 3.51 30.64
CA GLY A 170 -31.79 4.52 30.02
C GLY A 170 -31.38 5.83 30.70
N ASP A 171 -31.44 6.97 30.02
CA ASP A 171 -31.98 8.20 30.61
C ASP A 171 -32.28 9.23 29.50
N ASP A 172 -33.37 9.94 29.70
CA ASP A 172 -34.11 10.75 28.76
C ASP A 172 -33.37 12.03 28.34
N SER A 173 -33.45 12.37 27.05
CA SER A 173 -33.54 13.75 26.57
C SER A 173 -34.11 13.77 25.15
N GLN A 174 -35.39 14.12 25.05
CA GLN A 174 -36.07 14.51 23.82
C GLN A 174 -35.32 15.66 23.13
N ALA A 175 -34.87 15.42 21.91
CA ALA A 175 -34.67 16.46 20.91
C ALA A 175 -35.16 15.89 19.58
N ASP A 176 -36.38 16.27 19.21
CA ASP A 176 -36.90 16.13 17.86
C ASP A 176 -36.01 16.95 16.91
N GLY A 177 -35.26 16.25 16.07
CA GLY A 177 -34.50 16.80 14.97
C GLY A 177 -34.36 15.70 13.93
N ASP A 178 -34.85 15.96 12.73
CA ASP A 178 -34.93 15.03 11.60
C ASP A 178 -33.59 14.32 11.37
N ALA A 179 -33.49 13.08 11.87
CA ALA A 179 -32.38 12.20 11.59
C ALA A 179 -32.39 11.89 10.08
N ALA A 180 -31.37 12.37 9.38
CA ALA A 180 -31.07 11.97 8.01
C ALA A 180 -31.14 10.43 7.92
N PRO A 181 -31.70 9.87 6.83
CA PRO A 181 -31.86 8.44 6.70
C PRO A 181 -30.49 7.76 6.87
N ASP A 182 -30.44 6.71 7.71
CA ASP A 182 -29.31 5.80 7.94
C ASP A 182 -28.83 5.25 6.59
N GLN A 183 -28.01 6.02 5.87
CA GLN A 183 -27.46 5.65 4.56
C GLN A 183 -26.37 4.60 4.79
N GLY A 184 -26.81 3.36 4.95
CA GLY A 184 -26.10 2.18 4.48
C GLY A 184 -24.75 1.91 5.12
N ARG A 185 -24.79 1.40 6.35
CA ARG A 185 -23.67 0.75 7.07
C ARG A 185 -22.96 -0.27 6.17
N ARG A 186 -21.85 0.11 5.49
CA ARG A 186 -21.13 -0.82 4.60
C ARG A 186 -20.27 -1.78 5.42
N MET A 187 -20.63 -3.06 5.40
CA MET A 187 -19.84 -4.14 5.99
C MET A 187 -18.66 -4.50 5.08
N TRP A 188 -17.67 -5.20 5.63
CA TRP A 188 -16.51 -5.71 4.89
C TRP A 188 -16.96 -6.43 3.61
N THR A 189 -16.45 -5.95 2.47
CA THR A 189 -16.84 -6.38 1.14
C THR A 189 -15.68 -7.15 0.51
N TRP A 190 -15.91 -8.44 0.24
CA TRP A 190 -14.93 -9.29 -0.45
C TRP A 190 -14.96 -9.10 -1.97
N TRP A 191 -16.15 -8.88 -2.53
CA TRP A 191 -16.36 -8.73 -3.96
C TRP A 191 -17.31 -7.55 -4.23
N PRO A 192 -16.86 -6.51 -4.95
CA PRO A 192 -17.73 -5.39 -5.30
C PRO A 192 -18.76 -5.83 -6.36
N SER A 193 -19.93 -5.20 -6.36
CA SER A 193 -20.91 -5.46 -7.42
C SER A 193 -20.42 -4.91 -8.77
N TRP A 194 -20.87 -5.51 -9.88
CA TRP A 194 -20.52 -5.03 -11.23
C TRP A 194 -20.93 -3.57 -11.46
N TYR A 195 -22.06 -3.17 -10.88
CA TYR A 195 -22.50 -1.78 -10.90
C TYR A 195 -21.46 -0.87 -10.23
N GLU A 196 -21.07 -1.15 -8.98
CA GLU A 196 -20.07 -0.37 -8.25
C GLU A 196 -18.71 -0.35 -8.95
N LEU A 197 -18.31 -1.46 -9.56
CA LEU A 197 -17.06 -1.59 -10.31
C LEU A 197 -17.03 -0.60 -11.47
N ARG A 198 -18.11 -0.56 -12.26
CA ARG A 198 -18.22 0.29 -13.46
C ARG A 198 -18.49 1.76 -13.14
N THR A 199 -19.26 2.05 -12.10
CA THR A 199 -19.65 3.42 -11.77
C THR A 199 -18.61 4.14 -10.92
N HIS A 200 -17.91 3.43 -10.03
CA HIS A 200 -17.00 4.04 -9.08
C HIS A 200 -15.55 3.57 -9.24
N TYR A 201 -15.28 2.28 -9.07
CA TYR A 201 -13.90 1.81 -8.91
C TYR A 201 -13.03 2.03 -10.15
N PHE A 202 -13.56 1.87 -11.36
CA PHE A 202 -12.81 2.19 -12.58
C PHE A 202 -12.53 3.68 -12.81
N ARG A 203 -13.16 4.57 -12.03
CA ARG A 203 -12.87 6.01 -12.05
C ARG A 203 -11.89 6.42 -10.93
N ASP A 204 -11.59 5.53 -10.00
CA ASP A 204 -10.66 5.78 -8.90
C ASP A 204 -9.23 5.36 -9.30
N ILE A 205 -8.30 6.31 -9.24
CA ILE A 205 -6.89 6.11 -9.59
C ILE A 205 -6.21 5.10 -8.65
N GLY A 206 -6.52 5.14 -7.36
CA GLY A 206 -6.01 4.21 -6.36
C GLY A 206 -6.49 2.78 -6.62
N PHE A 207 -7.75 2.59 -6.99
CA PHE A 207 -8.25 1.27 -7.40
C PHE A 207 -7.55 0.77 -8.67
N LEU A 208 -7.42 1.61 -9.70
CA LEU A 208 -6.72 1.25 -10.93
C LEU A 208 -5.24 0.89 -10.68
N ALA A 209 -4.58 1.59 -9.74
CA ALA A 209 -3.22 1.26 -9.32
C ALA A 209 -3.15 -0.14 -8.67
N CYS A 210 -4.08 -0.46 -7.78
CA CYS A 210 -4.15 -1.77 -7.13
C CYS A 210 -4.47 -2.88 -8.13
N LEU A 211 -5.37 -2.62 -9.08
CA LEU A 211 -5.74 -3.58 -10.13
C LEU A 211 -4.56 -3.87 -11.07
N SER A 212 -3.84 -2.83 -11.49
CA SER A 212 -2.63 -2.97 -12.30
C SER A 212 -1.55 -3.75 -11.56
N GLN A 213 -1.40 -3.51 -10.25
CA GLN A 213 -0.47 -4.27 -9.40
C GLN A 213 -0.85 -5.76 -9.36
N MET A 214 -2.13 -6.07 -9.13
CA MET A 214 -2.62 -7.44 -9.10
C MET A 214 -2.36 -8.17 -10.41
N ILE A 215 -2.77 -7.59 -11.55
CA ILE A 215 -2.56 -8.21 -12.86
C ILE A 215 -1.06 -8.40 -13.11
N GLY A 216 -0.25 -7.39 -12.77
CA GLY A 216 1.20 -7.47 -12.87
C GLY A 216 1.77 -8.62 -12.02
N ALA A 217 1.32 -8.75 -10.78
CA ALA A 217 1.78 -9.77 -9.84
C ALA A 217 1.40 -11.17 -10.31
N THR A 218 0.15 -11.37 -10.75
CA THR A 218 -0.32 -12.68 -11.21
C THR A 218 0.44 -13.14 -12.45
N VAL A 219 0.72 -12.23 -13.40
CA VAL A 219 1.52 -12.56 -14.59
C VAL A 219 2.98 -12.80 -14.23
N PHE A 220 3.58 -11.94 -13.40
CA PHE A 220 4.96 -12.11 -12.93
C PHE A 220 5.12 -13.44 -12.16
N TRP A 221 4.11 -13.85 -11.39
CA TRP A 221 4.14 -15.07 -10.60
C TRP A 221 4.35 -16.34 -11.43
N ILE A 222 3.87 -16.35 -12.69
CA ILE A 222 4.16 -17.42 -13.66
C ILE A 222 5.67 -17.61 -13.81
N SER A 223 6.42 -16.51 -13.97
CA SER A 223 7.89 -16.56 -14.08
C SER A 223 8.59 -17.00 -12.79
N GLY A 224 8.00 -16.66 -11.62
CA GLY A 224 8.50 -17.14 -10.34
C GLY A 224 8.49 -18.66 -10.25
N PHE A 225 7.41 -19.30 -10.70
CA PHE A 225 7.34 -20.77 -10.76
C PHE A 225 8.25 -21.36 -11.83
N THR A 226 8.24 -20.82 -13.04
CA THR A 226 9.02 -21.39 -14.15
C THR A 226 10.52 -21.15 -14.00
N GLY A 227 10.93 -20.24 -13.10
CA GLY A 227 12.32 -20.02 -12.71
C GLY A 227 12.90 -21.07 -11.75
N LEU A 228 12.12 -22.06 -11.30
CA LEU A 228 12.66 -23.19 -10.56
C LEU A 228 13.59 -24.02 -11.45
N PRO A 229 14.79 -24.41 -10.98
CA PRO A 229 15.79 -25.09 -11.81
C PRO A 229 15.23 -26.32 -12.55
N GLN A 230 14.45 -27.15 -11.86
CA GLN A 230 13.89 -28.38 -12.43
C GLN A 230 12.87 -28.12 -13.54
N ILE A 231 12.28 -26.93 -13.60
CA ILE A 231 11.39 -26.52 -14.68
C ILE A 231 12.23 -25.83 -15.75
N LEU A 232 13.04 -24.84 -15.38
CA LEU A 232 13.80 -24.02 -16.31
C LEU A 232 14.78 -24.83 -17.17
N ASP A 233 15.46 -25.83 -16.58
CA ASP A 233 16.48 -26.65 -17.25
C ASP A 233 15.92 -27.57 -18.34
N VAL A 234 14.61 -27.86 -18.32
CA VAL A 234 13.95 -28.72 -19.32
C VAL A 234 13.24 -27.92 -20.41
N LEU A 235 13.21 -26.59 -20.32
CA LEU A 235 12.54 -25.75 -21.31
C LEU A 235 13.40 -25.56 -22.57
N SER A 236 12.72 -25.61 -23.72
CA SER A 236 13.32 -25.14 -24.97
C SER A 236 13.46 -23.61 -24.96
N LEU A 237 14.38 -23.07 -25.76
CA LEU A 237 14.57 -21.61 -25.83
C LEU A 237 13.26 -20.82 -26.12
N PRO A 238 12.38 -21.24 -27.05
CA PRO A 238 11.09 -20.59 -27.24
C PRO A 238 10.19 -20.66 -26.00
N ALA A 239 10.22 -21.78 -25.28
CA ALA A 239 9.45 -21.93 -24.05
C ALA A 239 10.00 -21.01 -22.95
N THR A 240 11.31 -20.98 -22.70
CA THR A 240 11.95 -20.06 -21.74
C THR A 240 11.59 -18.61 -22.04
N ASN A 241 11.68 -18.20 -23.30
CA ASN A 241 11.28 -16.85 -23.73
C ASN A 241 9.80 -16.57 -23.46
N GLY A 242 8.90 -17.55 -23.69
CA GLY A 242 7.47 -17.37 -23.56
C GLY A 242 6.92 -17.44 -22.13
N ILE A 243 7.40 -18.37 -21.29
CA ILE A 243 6.82 -18.65 -19.96
C ILE A 243 7.71 -18.22 -18.80
N TYR A 244 8.96 -17.84 -19.05
CA TYR A 244 9.87 -17.34 -18.01
C TYR A 244 10.21 -15.86 -18.22
N TRP A 245 10.71 -15.46 -19.39
CA TRP A 245 11.12 -14.06 -19.61
C TRP A 245 9.96 -13.10 -19.91
N LEU A 246 9.07 -13.47 -20.84
CA LEU A 246 7.94 -12.61 -21.21
C LEU A 246 7.03 -12.25 -20.02
N PRO A 247 6.65 -13.17 -19.12
CA PRO A 247 5.82 -12.82 -17.98
C PRO A 247 6.50 -11.86 -16.99
N GLN A 248 7.84 -11.89 -16.87
CA GLN A 248 8.57 -10.90 -16.06
C GLN A 248 8.42 -9.50 -16.63
N VAL A 249 8.56 -9.34 -17.95
CA VAL A 249 8.41 -8.04 -18.62
C VAL A 249 6.97 -7.55 -18.52
N VAL A 250 5.99 -8.39 -18.86
CA VAL A 250 4.57 -8.01 -18.81
C VAL A 250 4.14 -7.70 -17.37
N GLY A 251 4.52 -8.55 -16.41
CA GLY A 251 4.25 -8.33 -15.00
C GLY A 251 4.89 -7.05 -14.47
N GLY A 252 6.17 -6.85 -14.80
CA GLY A 252 6.92 -5.63 -14.50
C GLY A 252 6.30 -4.36 -15.06
N THR A 253 5.75 -4.39 -16.28
CA THR A 253 5.01 -3.24 -16.82
C THR A 253 3.74 -2.93 -16.02
N GLY A 254 3.05 -3.95 -15.49
CA GLY A 254 1.92 -3.76 -14.58
C GLY A 254 2.32 -3.05 -13.28
N PHE A 255 3.50 -3.39 -12.73
CA PHE A 255 4.08 -2.71 -11.57
C PHE A 255 4.49 -1.27 -11.88
N ILE A 256 5.01 -0.99 -13.08
CA ILE A 256 5.35 0.38 -13.52
C ILE A 256 4.08 1.23 -13.55
N VAL A 257 3.03 0.75 -14.22
CA VAL A 257 1.74 1.45 -14.31
C VAL A 257 1.15 1.67 -12.92
N SER A 258 1.15 0.64 -12.06
CA SER A 258 0.68 0.76 -10.68
C SER A 258 1.44 1.84 -9.91
N SER A 259 2.77 1.82 -9.98
CA SER A 259 3.64 2.76 -9.28
C SER A 259 3.41 4.20 -9.74
N TRP A 260 3.22 4.42 -11.04
CA TRP A 260 2.89 5.73 -11.61
C TRP A 260 1.54 6.22 -11.11
N LEU A 261 0.51 5.37 -11.12
CA LEU A 261 -0.82 5.73 -10.64
C LEU A 261 -0.80 6.05 -9.14
N PHE A 262 -0.05 5.31 -8.32
CA PHE A 262 0.12 5.65 -6.90
C PHE A 262 0.87 6.96 -6.66
N MET A 263 1.85 7.31 -7.51
CA MET A 263 2.46 8.64 -7.44
C MET A 263 1.42 9.72 -7.77
N LEU A 264 0.68 9.56 -8.86
CA LEU A 264 -0.34 10.52 -9.31
C LEU A 264 -1.46 10.70 -8.26
N GLU A 265 -1.85 9.64 -7.57
CA GLU A 265 -2.83 9.65 -6.46
C GLU A 265 -2.43 10.63 -5.34
N THR A 266 -1.14 10.93 -5.17
CA THR A 266 -0.62 11.81 -4.11
C THR A 266 -0.30 13.23 -4.56
N GLN A 267 -0.28 13.47 -5.88
CA GLN A 267 0.13 14.74 -6.46
C GLN A 267 -1.08 15.66 -6.68
N LYS A 268 -0.88 16.97 -6.52
CA LYS A 268 -1.93 17.98 -6.81
C LYS A 268 -2.21 18.09 -8.31
N LYS A 269 -1.17 17.93 -9.12
CA LYS A 269 -1.21 17.99 -10.59
C LYS A 269 -0.28 16.90 -11.11
N TRP A 270 -0.66 16.29 -12.22
CA TRP A 270 0.08 15.17 -12.80
C TRP A 270 1.56 15.47 -13.09
N TYR A 271 1.90 16.74 -13.37
CA TYR A 271 3.26 17.19 -13.68
C TYR A 271 4.05 17.77 -12.49
N ILE A 272 3.43 17.92 -11.30
CA ILE A 272 4.11 18.49 -10.13
C ILE A 272 4.39 17.37 -9.12
N PRO A 273 5.65 16.92 -8.94
CA PRO A 273 5.99 15.91 -7.94
C PRO A 273 5.65 16.38 -6.53
N ALA A 274 5.35 15.43 -5.65
CA ALA A 274 5.00 15.68 -4.25
C ALA A 274 6.04 15.07 -3.28
N PRO A 275 7.33 15.49 -3.34
CA PRO A 275 8.41 14.87 -2.58
C PRO A 275 8.29 15.03 -1.06
N ASN A 276 7.37 15.86 -0.59
CA ASN A 276 7.09 16.04 0.84
C ASN A 276 6.02 15.06 1.38
N VAL A 277 5.54 14.12 0.54
CA VAL A 277 4.48 13.18 0.90
C VAL A 277 5.04 11.76 0.87
N LEU A 278 4.88 11.01 1.96
CA LEU A 278 5.36 9.62 2.07
C LEU A 278 4.78 8.72 0.98
N GLY A 279 3.46 8.82 0.74
CA GLY A 279 2.78 8.15 -0.38
C GLY A 279 3.45 8.32 -1.74
N TRP A 280 4.02 9.50 -2.02
CA TRP A 280 4.73 9.75 -3.29
C TRP A 280 6.04 8.96 -3.35
N HIS A 281 6.80 8.94 -2.26
CA HIS A 281 8.04 8.15 -2.16
C HIS A 281 7.77 6.65 -2.30
N ILE A 282 6.67 6.15 -1.73
CA ILE A 282 6.27 4.74 -1.88
C ILE A 282 6.10 4.41 -3.37
N GLY A 283 5.33 5.23 -4.11
CA GLY A 283 5.16 5.04 -5.55
C GLY A 283 6.46 5.22 -6.35
N PHE A 284 7.30 6.19 -5.99
CA PHE A 284 8.56 6.46 -6.67
C PHE A 284 9.59 5.32 -6.52
N TRP A 285 9.78 4.83 -5.30
CA TRP A 285 10.71 3.71 -5.05
C TRP A 285 10.18 2.42 -5.66
N ASN A 286 8.87 2.17 -5.58
CA ASN A 286 8.26 1.03 -6.28
C ASN A 286 8.40 1.14 -7.79
N LEU A 287 8.38 2.35 -8.37
CA LEU A 287 8.64 2.55 -9.79
C LEU A 287 10.07 2.16 -10.16
N ILE A 288 11.08 2.61 -9.40
CA ILE A 288 12.47 2.21 -9.64
C ILE A 288 12.59 0.68 -9.53
N GLY A 289 11.94 0.08 -8.53
CA GLY A 289 11.82 -1.36 -8.37
C GLY A 289 11.25 -2.05 -9.60
N ALA A 290 10.09 -1.59 -10.06
CA ALA A 290 9.37 -2.12 -11.20
C ALA A 290 10.17 -2.02 -12.51
N ILE A 291 10.87 -0.91 -12.73
CA ILE A 291 11.79 -0.75 -13.87
C ILE A 291 12.91 -1.78 -13.79
N GLY A 292 13.54 -1.96 -12.62
CA GLY A 292 14.59 -2.96 -12.42
C GLY A 292 14.12 -4.38 -12.77
N PHE A 293 12.98 -4.81 -12.25
CA PHE A 293 12.43 -6.14 -12.55
C PHE A 293 11.98 -6.31 -14.02
N THR A 294 11.46 -5.25 -14.64
CA THR A 294 11.12 -5.25 -16.07
C THR A 294 12.38 -5.39 -16.92
N LEU A 295 13.45 -4.66 -16.57
CA LEU A 295 14.74 -4.72 -17.27
C LEU A 295 15.43 -6.08 -17.06
N CYS A 296 15.35 -6.67 -15.87
CA CYS A 296 15.80 -8.05 -15.65
C CYS A 296 15.16 -9.01 -16.66
N GLY A 297 13.83 -9.01 -16.77
CA GLY A 297 13.11 -9.84 -17.73
C GLY A 297 13.50 -9.53 -19.18
N ALA A 298 13.66 -8.24 -19.52
CA ALA A 298 13.99 -7.79 -20.87
C ALA A 298 15.40 -8.20 -21.30
N PHE A 299 16.40 -8.04 -20.42
CA PHE A 299 17.76 -8.47 -20.69
C PHE A 299 17.89 -10.00 -20.72
N GLY A 300 17.02 -10.73 -20.01
CA GLY A 300 16.98 -12.19 -20.03
C GLY A 300 16.84 -12.81 -21.42
N PHE A 301 16.14 -12.15 -22.36
CA PHE A 301 16.04 -12.58 -23.76
C PHE A 301 17.39 -12.59 -24.50
N ALA A 302 18.34 -11.78 -24.04
CA ALA A 302 19.69 -11.66 -24.60
C ALA A 302 20.77 -12.13 -23.62
N SER A 303 20.40 -13.00 -22.66
CA SER A 303 21.31 -13.51 -21.61
C SER A 303 22.52 -14.29 -22.13
N SER A 304 22.55 -14.68 -23.42
CA SER A 304 23.76 -15.22 -24.06
C SER A 304 24.89 -14.19 -24.21
N ASN A 305 24.58 -12.90 -24.08
CA ASN A 305 25.54 -11.82 -24.02
C ASN A 305 25.85 -11.48 -22.56
N GLU A 306 27.12 -11.59 -22.18
CA GLU A 306 27.63 -11.31 -20.82
C GLU A 306 27.21 -9.92 -20.30
N ALA A 307 27.18 -8.91 -21.17
CA ALA A 307 26.74 -7.57 -20.79
C ALA A 307 25.25 -7.51 -20.43
N CYS A 308 24.41 -8.26 -21.14
CA CYS A 308 22.97 -8.34 -20.86
C CYS A 308 22.70 -9.18 -19.61
N GLU A 309 23.42 -10.30 -19.43
CA GLU A 309 23.34 -11.10 -18.21
C GLU A 309 23.70 -10.27 -16.97
N LEU A 310 24.84 -9.57 -17.01
CA LEU A 310 25.28 -8.68 -15.93
C LEU A 310 24.29 -7.54 -15.68
N ALA A 311 23.77 -6.92 -16.74
CA ALA A 311 22.75 -5.88 -16.61
C ALA A 311 21.46 -6.42 -15.97
N GLY A 312 21.04 -7.64 -16.29
CA GLY A 312 19.89 -8.31 -15.67
C GLY A 312 20.09 -8.51 -14.17
N ILE A 313 21.25 -9.04 -13.77
CA ILE A 313 21.62 -9.26 -12.37
C ILE A 313 21.58 -7.95 -11.57
N TRP A 314 22.22 -6.89 -12.07
CA TRP A 314 22.18 -5.58 -11.40
C TRP A 314 20.78 -4.98 -11.37
N SER A 315 19.98 -5.19 -12.42
CA SER A 315 18.60 -4.69 -12.47
C SER A 315 17.74 -5.35 -11.39
N THR A 316 17.88 -6.67 -11.18
CA THR A 316 17.22 -7.38 -10.07
C THR A 316 17.69 -6.88 -8.72
N PHE A 317 19.01 -6.73 -8.54
CA PHE A 317 19.56 -6.28 -7.26
C PHE A 317 19.08 -4.87 -6.88
N ILE A 318 19.24 -3.90 -7.78
CA ILE A 318 18.80 -2.50 -7.57
C ILE A 318 17.28 -2.46 -7.41
N GLY A 319 16.53 -3.20 -8.24
CA GLY A 319 15.08 -3.24 -8.17
C GLY A 319 14.57 -3.76 -6.83
N SER A 320 15.24 -4.77 -6.28
CA SER A 320 14.89 -5.37 -4.98
C SER A 320 15.08 -4.39 -3.82
N TRP A 321 16.19 -3.66 -3.82
CA TRP A 321 16.43 -2.61 -2.81
C TRP A 321 15.45 -1.46 -2.94
N ALA A 322 15.11 -1.05 -4.16
CA ALA A 322 14.12 -0.01 -4.37
C ALA A 322 12.73 -0.42 -3.84
N PHE A 323 12.26 -1.64 -4.12
CA PHE A 323 11.04 -2.16 -3.50
C PHE A 323 11.11 -2.25 -1.98
N LEU A 324 12.27 -2.58 -1.40
CA LEU A 324 12.46 -2.59 0.05
C LEU A 324 12.33 -1.19 0.65
N ILE A 325 12.92 -0.17 0.03
CA ILE A 325 12.79 1.22 0.50
C ILE A 325 11.32 1.65 0.42
N GLY A 326 10.65 1.41 -0.71
CA GLY A 326 9.24 1.75 -0.91
C GLY A 326 8.32 1.09 0.12
N SER A 327 8.49 -0.21 0.36
CA SER A 327 7.69 -0.97 1.31
C SER A 327 7.96 -0.59 2.78
N VAL A 328 9.21 -0.30 3.16
CA VAL A 328 9.54 0.21 4.51
C VAL A 328 8.90 1.58 4.76
N VAL A 329 8.92 2.48 3.79
CA VAL A 329 8.22 3.77 3.88
C VAL A 329 6.71 3.54 4.00
N GLN A 330 6.15 2.58 3.26
CA GLN A 330 4.75 2.20 3.37
C GLN A 330 4.39 1.62 4.73
N TRP A 331 5.29 0.85 5.33
CA TRP A 331 5.12 0.29 6.67
C TRP A 331 5.12 1.40 7.72
N TYR A 332 6.09 2.32 7.66
CA TYR A 332 6.09 3.51 8.50
C TYR A 332 4.79 4.33 8.34
N GLU A 333 4.36 4.57 7.11
CA GLU A 333 3.14 5.32 6.80
C GLU A 333 1.88 4.65 7.38
N SER A 334 1.79 3.32 7.30
CA SER A 334 0.63 2.55 7.76
C SER A 334 0.35 2.74 9.25
N LEU A 335 1.38 3.00 10.06
CA LEU A 335 1.28 3.18 11.50
C LEU A 335 0.95 4.61 11.93
N ASP A 336 0.96 5.56 10.98
CA ASP A 336 0.73 6.97 11.24
C ASP A 336 -0.58 7.47 10.62
N LYS A 337 -1.70 7.13 11.27
CA LYS A 337 -3.05 7.35 10.70
C LYS A 337 -3.51 8.81 10.61
N TYR A 338 -3.01 9.68 11.49
CA TYR A 338 -3.45 11.08 11.58
C TYR A 338 -2.25 12.02 11.57
N PRO A 339 -1.56 12.15 10.43
CA PRO A 339 -0.46 13.09 10.32
C PRO A 339 -0.97 14.54 10.34
N ILE A 340 -0.33 15.37 11.15
CA ILE A 340 -0.46 16.85 11.18
C ILE A 340 0.77 17.47 10.53
#